data_AF-A0A948D8Q3-F1
#
_entry.id   AF-A0A948D8Q3-F1
#
_cell.length_a   1.000
_cell.length_b   1.000
_cell.length_c   1.000
_cell.angle_alpha   90.00
_cell.angle_beta   90.00
_cell.angle_gamma   90.00
#
_symmetry.space_group_name_H-M   'P 1'
#
loop_
_entity.id
_entity.type
_entity.pdbx_description
1 polymer ?
#
loop_
_entity_poly.entity_id
_entity_poly.type
_entity_poly.pdbx_seq_one_letter_code
_entity_poly.pdbx_strand_id
1 'polypeptide(L)'
;MDESKITSEDIEQNKELAALSYLWLFSLVVLFARRDSHFIQFHARQGVVLFVLSLLLWPFEITRYGEFVILALIVLGFIEAAMGRAYSIPVISVIAGGKVEKAHFKKLWHVIKHTFIKIVKPGHITPSFMEELHEQEAELKAQEKFLDSERKMLEQEEKKLSALAHRVDEDENELHKLEDEVHHEFDDLKGDVHQLEDKVDKILTSVKD
;
A
#
# COMPACT_ATOMS: atom_id res chain seq x y z
N MET A 1 -33.86 21.65 -2.66
CA MET A 1 -34.32 20.58 -1.75
C MET A 1 -34.86 21.30 -0.52
N ASP A 2 -36.02 20.90 -0.03
CA ASP A 2 -36.63 21.54 1.14
C ASP A 2 -36.01 20.94 2.42
N GLU A 3 -35.04 21.64 3.01
CA GLU A 3 -34.34 21.21 4.23
C GLU A 3 -35.29 21.08 5.43
N SER A 4 -36.49 21.70 5.39
CA SER A 4 -37.48 21.63 6.47
C SER A 4 -38.09 20.23 6.67
N LYS A 5 -37.87 19.31 5.72
CA LYS A 5 -38.38 17.93 5.77
C LYS A 5 -37.40 16.92 6.38
N ILE A 6 -36.20 17.34 6.75
CA ILE A 6 -35.20 16.48 7.39
C ILE A 6 -35.52 16.39 8.89
N THR A 7 -35.89 15.20 9.35
CA THR A 7 -36.21 14.94 10.77
C THR A 7 -35.01 14.35 11.51
N SER A 8 -34.98 14.47 12.84
CA SER A 8 -33.93 13.86 13.66
C SER A 8 -33.88 12.34 13.50
N GLU A 9 -35.05 11.69 13.39
CA GLU A 9 -35.14 10.25 13.13
C GLU A 9 -34.52 9.87 11.78
N ASP A 10 -34.83 10.63 10.72
CA ASP A 10 -34.23 10.42 9.39
C ASP A 10 -32.70 10.54 9.44
N ILE A 11 -32.17 11.48 10.23
CA ILE A 11 -30.73 11.65 10.42
C ILE A 11 -30.12 10.46 11.15
N GLU A 12 -30.66 10.08 12.31
CA GLU A 12 -30.05 9.05 13.18
C GLU A 12 -29.97 7.69 12.51
N GLN A 13 -30.98 7.32 11.72
CA GLN A 13 -31.04 6.05 11.04
C GLN A 13 -30.16 5.98 9.78
N ASN A 14 -29.81 7.13 9.19
CA ASN A 14 -29.28 7.16 7.83
C ASN A 14 -27.96 7.92 7.66
N LYS A 15 -27.39 8.49 8.72
CA LYS A 15 -26.18 9.31 8.65
C LYS A 15 -24.96 8.58 8.07
N GLU A 16 -24.80 7.30 8.36
CA GLU A 16 -23.71 6.49 7.84
C GLU A 16 -23.86 6.31 6.32
N LEU A 17 -25.08 6.00 5.85
CA LEU A 17 -25.35 5.84 4.43
C LEU A 17 -25.31 7.17 3.66
N ALA A 18 -25.72 8.27 4.30
CA ALA A 18 -25.55 9.60 3.77
C ALA A 18 -24.07 9.97 3.62
N ALA A 19 -23.21 9.61 4.58
CA ALA A 19 -21.76 9.81 4.48
C ALA A 19 -21.15 8.99 3.33
N LEU A 20 -21.58 7.74 3.15
CA LEU A 20 -21.13 6.89 2.03
C LEU A 20 -21.44 7.49 0.65
N SER A 21 -22.45 8.36 0.56
CA SER A 21 -22.79 9.06 -0.69
C SER A 21 -21.72 10.05 -1.19
N TYR A 22 -20.67 10.31 -0.41
CA TYR A 22 -19.52 11.11 -0.85
C TYR A 22 -18.39 10.28 -1.50
N LEU A 23 -18.51 8.95 -1.58
CA LEU A 23 -17.53 8.09 -2.25
C LEU A 23 -17.80 7.96 -3.76
N TRP A 24 -17.38 8.94 -4.57
CA TRP A 24 -17.44 8.91 -6.06
C TRP A 24 -18.68 8.22 -6.62
N LEU A 25 -18.54 7.00 -7.19
CA LEU A 25 -19.62 6.27 -7.85
C LEU A 25 -20.75 5.86 -6.88
N PHE A 26 -20.45 5.66 -5.60
CA PHE A 26 -21.47 5.37 -4.58
C PHE A 26 -22.47 6.52 -4.42
N SER A 27 -22.07 7.76 -4.76
CA SER A 27 -23.00 8.90 -4.76
C SER A 27 -24.23 8.65 -5.64
N LEU A 28 -24.04 8.08 -6.84
CA LEU A 28 -25.11 7.72 -7.76
C LEU A 28 -25.94 6.55 -7.23
N VAL A 29 -25.26 5.50 -6.74
CA VAL A 29 -25.92 4.31 -6.19
C VAL A 29 -26.84 4.70 -5.04
N VAL A 30 -26.33 5.47 -4.08
CA VAL A 30 -27.09 5.93 -2.90
C VAL A 30 -28.24 6.85 -3.32
N LEU A 31 -28.00 7.78 -4.26
CA LEU A 31 -29.03 8.71 -4.76
C LEU A 31 -30.23 7.97 -5.35
N PHE A 32 -30.00 6.89 -6.09
CA PHE A 32 -31.08 6.14 -6.72
C PHE A 32 -31.69 5.09 -5.80
N ALA A 33 -30.90 4.48 -4.91
CA ALA A 33 -31.36 3.44 -4.00
C ALA A 33 -32.22 3.96 -2.83
N ARG A 34 -31.94 5.17 -2.32
CA ARG A 34 -32.60 5.71 -1.12
C ARG A 34 -33.32 7.02 -1.41
N ARG A 35 -34.53 6.90 -1.96
CA ARG A 35 -35.43 8.05 -2.27
C ARG A 35 -36.36 8.41 -1.12
N ASP A 36 -36.41 7.55 -0.14
CA ASP A 36 -37.22 7.60 1.08
C ASP A 36 -36.67 8.61 2.12
N SER A 37 -35.35 8.83 2.15
CA SER A 37 -34.69 9.71 3.12
C SER A 37 -34.37 11.08 2.51
N HIS A 38 -34.86 12.14 3.14
CA HIS A 38 -34.54 13.51 2.75
C HIS A 38 -33.08 13.86 3.08
N PHE A 39 -32.57 13.34 4.20
CA PHE A 39 -31.17 13.50 4.61
C PHE A 39 -30.19 12.84 3.63
N ILE A 40 -30.43 11.57 3.25
CA ILE A 40 -29.59 10.88 2.27
C ILE A 40 -29.64 11.61 0.93
N GLN A 41 -30.84 11.97 0.46
CA GLN A 41 -31.01 12.66 -0.82
C GLN A 41 -30.27 14.01 -0.87
N PHE A 42 -30.20 14.71 0.27
CA PHE A 42 -29.47 15.96 0.37
C PHE A 42 -27.96 15.75 0.16
N HIS A 43 -27.36 14.82 0.89
CA HIS A 43 -25.92 14.52 0.79
C HIS A 43 -25.55 13.84 -0.53
N ALA A 44 -26.37 12.90 -1.00
CA ALA A 44 -26.11 12.15 -2.24
C ALA A 44 -26.12 13.06 -3.47
N ARG A 45 -27.00 14.07 -3.53
CA ARG A 45 -26.96 15.06 -4.64
C ARG A 45 -25.67 15.88 -4.63
N GLN A 46 -25.18 16.27 -3.46
CA GLN A 46 -23.90 16.98 -3.35
C GLN A 46 -22.73 16.07 -3.76
N GLY A 47 -22.73 14.82 -3.30
CA GLY A 47 -21.75 13.81 -3.70
C GLY A 47 -21.72 13.60 -5.22
N VAL A 48 -22.88 13.53 -5.87
CA VAL A 48 -22.99 13.40 -7.33
C VAL A 48 -22.43 14.63 -8.04
N VAL A 49 -22.71 15.85 -7.55
CA VAL A 49 -22.14 17.08 -8.12
C VAL A 49 -20.61 17.06 -8.03
N LEU A 50 -20.05 16.70 -6.86
CA LEU A 50 -18.60 16.59 -6.66
C LEU A 50 -17.98 15.50 -7.55
N PHE A 51 -18.66 14.36 -7.70
CA PHE A 51 -18.22 13.27 -8.57
C PHE A 51 -18.17 13.71 -10.04
N VAL A 52 -19.22 14.36 -10.54
CA VAL A 52 -19.26 14.87 -11.92
C VAL A 52 -18.17 15.93 -12.14
N LEU A 53 -17.97 16.84 -11.20
CA LEU A 53 -16.89 17.82 -11.28
C LEU A 53 -15.51 17.16 -11.37
N SER A 54 -15.25 16.12 -10.56
CA SER A 54 -13.99 15.37 -10.61
C SER A 54 -13.78 14.73 -11.99
N LEU A 55 -14.81 14.10 -12.56
CA LEU A 55 -14.72 13.54 -13.91
C LEU A 55 -14.43 14.59 -15.00
N LEU A 56 -14.98 15.80 -14.87
CA LEU A 56 -14.75 16.89 -15.83
C LEU A 56 -13.34 17.48 -15.73
N LEU A 57 -12.72 17.44 -14.54
CA LEU A 57 -11.35 17.91 -14.34
C LEU A 57 -10.30 16.84 -14.64
N TRP A 58 -10.66 15.56 -14.55
CA TRP A 58 -9.76 14.43 -14.81
C TRP A 58 -8.91 14.51 -16.10
N PRO A 59 -9.44 14.92 -17.27
CA PRO A 59 -8.65 14.92 -18.52
C PRO A 59 -7.67 16.10 -18.64
N PHE A 60 -7.72 17.11 -17.76
CA PHE A 60 -6.87 18.30 -17.89
C PHE A 60 -5.73 18.28 -16.85
N GLU A 61 -4.48 18.22 -17.30
CA GLU A 61 -3.34 18.18 -16.36
C GLU A 61 -3.21 19.45 -15.52
N ILE A 62 -3.63 20.60 -16.06
CA ILE A 62 -3.61 21.89 -15.36
C ILE A 62 -4.59 21.95 -14.17
N THR A 63 -5.58 21.06 -14.13
CA THR A 63 -6.59 21.02 -13.06
C THR A 63 -6.23 20.05 -11.93
N ARG A 64 -4.99 19.53 -11.92
CA ARG A 64 -4.48 18.66 -10.83
C ARG A 64 -4.60 19.28 -9.44
N TYR A 65 -4.47 20.61 -9.32
CA TYR A 65 -4.72 21.32 -8.06
C TYR A 65 -6.21 21.40 -7.69
N GLY A 66 -7.10 21.36 -8.69
CA GLY A 66 -8.54 21.33 -8.49
C GLY A 66 -9.03 20.02 -7.85
N GLU A 67 -8.39 18.89 -8.16
CA GLU A 67 -8.72 17.60 -7.52
C GLU A 67 -8.50 17.61 -6.01
N PHE A 68 -7.44 18.27 -5.51
CA PHE A 68 -7.24 18.41 -4.06
C PHE A 68 -8.34 19.25 -3.40
N VAL A 69 -8.89 20.24 -4.11
CA VAL A 69 -10.03 21.03 -3.63
C VAL A 69 -11.29 20.17 -3.60
N ILE A 70 -11.55 19.40 -4.66
CA ILE A 70 -12.70 18.47 -4.69
C ILE A 70 -12.58 17.43 -3.58
N LEU A 71 -11.40 16.84 -3.38
CA LEU A 71 -11.15 15.88 -2.31
C LEU A 71 -11.41 16.49 -0.92
N ALA A 72 -10.96 17.73 -0.68
CA ALA A 72 -11.24 18.42 0.57
C ALA A 72 -12.74 18.66 0.80
N LEU A 73 -13.50 18.96 -0.27
CA LEU A 73 -14.95 19.13 -0.21
C LEU A 73 -15.67 17.80 0.02
N ILE A 74 -15.20 16.71 -0.60
CA ILE A 74 -15.68 15.34 -0.35
C ILE A 74 -15.51 14.97 1.12
N VAL A 75 -14.31 15.16 1.68
CA VAL A 75 -14.02 14.86 3.09
C VAL A 75 -14.90 15.70 4.02
N LEU A 76 -15.07 16.99 3.73
CA LEU A 76 -15.93 17.86 4.52
C LEU A 76 -17.40 17.40 4.47
N GLY A 77 -17.91 17.03 3.30
CA GLY A 77 -19.25 16.49 3.15
C GLY A 77 -19.46 15.19 3.90
N PHE A 78 -18.51 14.26 3.80
CA PHE A 78 -18.52 12.99 4.51
C PHE A 78 -18.60 13.21 6.02
N ILE A 79 -17.75 14.09 6.56
CA ILE A 79 -17.68 14.43 7.98
C ILE A 79 -19.00 15.04 8.48
N GLU A 80 -19.56 16.01 7.74
CA GLU A 80 -20.83 16.63 8.10
C GLU A 80 -22.00 15.63 8.08
N ALA A 81 -22.06 14.77 7.06
CA ALA A 81 -23.06 13.70 6.98
C ALA A 81 -22.92 12.70 8.15
N ALA A 82 -21.71 12.25 8.47
CA ALA A 82 -21.45 11.33 9.57
C ALA A 82 -21.81 11.92 10.95
N MET A 83 -21.71 13.24 11.11
CA MET A 83 -22.19 13.94 12.31
C MET A 83 -23.68 14.30 12.26
N GLY A 84 -24.42 13.86 11.24
CA GLY A 84 -25.85 14.09 11.13
C GLY A 84 -26.24 15.52 10.79
N ARG A 85 -25.36 16.29 10.15
CA ARG A 85 -25.61 17.69 9.81
C ARG A 85 -25.87 17.86 8.32
N ALA A 86 -27.03 18.42 7.99
CA ALA A 86 -27.42 18.77 6.62
C ALA A 86 -26.69 20.04 6.17
N TYR A 87 -25.37 19.97 6.06
CA TYR A 87 -24.53 21.09 5.65
C TYR A 87 -24.49 21.22 4.12
N SER A 88 -24.86 22.40 3.61
CA SER A 88 -24.76 22.73 2.19
C SER A 88 -23.35 23.17 1.84
N ILE A 89 -22.57 22.29 1.19
CA ILE A 89 -21.24 22.66 0.69
C ILE A 89 -21.40 23.75 -0.40
N PRO A 90 -20.63 24.85 -0.35
CA PRO A 90 -20.74 25.98 -1.27
C PRO A 90 -20.16 25.70 -2.67
N VAL A 91 -20.37 24.49 -3.20
CA VAL A 91 -20.06 24.14 -4.60
C VAL A 91 -21.18 24.62 -5.52
N ILE A 92 -22.43 24.43 -5.08
CA ILE A 92 -23.62 24.77 -5.88
C ILE A 92 -23.76 26.29 -6.05
N SER A 93 -23.35 27.08 -5.05
CA SER A 93 -23.34 28.55 -5.14
C SER A 93 -22.31 29.10 -6.13
N VAL A 94 -21.20 28.39 -6.35
CA VAL A 94 -20.14 28.79 -7.29
C VAL A 94 -20.58 28.55 -8.74
N ILE A 95 -21.27 27.44 -9.00
CA ILE A 95 -21.78 27.09 -10.33
C ILE A 95 -22.94 28.01 -10.75
N ALA A 96 -23.81 28.41 -9.82
CA ALA A 96 -24.95 29.28 -10.12
C ALA A 96 -24.60 30.77 -10.26
N GLY A 97 -23.51 31.25 -9.63
CA GLY A 97 -23.18 32.67 -9.53
C GLY A 97 -22.13 33.19 -10.52
N GLY A 98 -21.42 32.30 -11.23
CA GLY A 98 -20.42 32.63 -12.26
C GLY A 98 -19.19 33.44 -11.80
N LYS A 99 -19.13 33.89 -10.53
CA LYS A 99 -18.02 34.67 -9.98
C LYS A 99 -17.58 34.07 -8.64
N VAL A 100 -16.41 33.46 -8.64
CA VAL A 100 -15.73 33.02 -7.40
C VAL A 100 -15.16 34.26 -6.71
N GLU A 101 -15.97 34.90 -5.86
CA GLU A 101 -15.50 36.00 -5.02
C GLU A 101 -14.60 35.49 -3.89
N LYS A 102 -13.57 36.28 -3.52
CA LYS A 102 -12.65 35.97 -2.40
C LYS A 102 -13.38 35.67 -1.08
N ALA A 103 -14.58 36.23 -0.89
CA ALA A 103 -15.44 35.96 0.26
C ALA A 103 -15.84 34.48 0.38
N HIS A 104 -16.13 33.80 -0.74
CA HIS A 104 -16.49 32.38 -0.75
C HIS A 104 -15.31 31.50 -0.33
N PHE A 105 -14.12 31.79 -0.86
CA PHE A 105 -12.90 31.08 -0.47
C PHE A 105 -12.56 31.31 1.00
N LYS A 106 -12.70 32.55 1.50
CA LYS A 106 -12.48 32.86 2.92
C LYS A 106 -13.46 32.11 3.83
N LYS A 107 -14.73 32.00 3.43
CA LYS A 107 -15.76 31.23 4.17
C LYS A 107 -15.43 29.74 4.16
N LEU A 108 -15.07 29.18 3.01
CA LEU A 108 -14.65 27.78 2.88
C LEU A 108 -13.42 27.48 3.75
N TRP A 109 -12.39 28.32 3.67
CA TRP A 109 -11.19 28.22 4.49
C TRP A 109 -11.50 28.30 5.99
N HIS A 110 -12.41 29.18 6.40
CA HIS A 110 -12.82 29.31 7.80
C HIS A 110 -13.53 28.05 8.31
N VAL A 111 -14.39 27.45 7.48
CA VAL A 111 -15.11 26.21 7.83
C VAL A 111 -14.14 25.03 7.89
N ILE A 112 -13.26 24.86 6.90
CA ILE A 112 -12.21 23.82 6.92
C ILE A 112 -11.36 23.97 8.18
N LYS A 113 -10.88 25.19 8.46
CA LYS A 113 -10.10 25.48 9.67
C LYS A 113 -10.86 25.15 10.96
N HIS A 114 -12.12 25.56 11.07
CA HIS A 114 -12.91 25.34 12.29
C HIS A 114 -13.29 23.86 12.49
N THR A 115 -13.61 23.16 11.42
CA THR A 115 -13.94 21.72 11.43
C THR A 115 -12.69 20.90 11.77
N PHE A 116 -11.56 21.20 11.14
CA PHE A 116 -10.27 20.60 11.48
C PHE A 116 -9.87 20.89 12.93
N ILE A 117 -10.02 22.14 13.41
CA ILE A 117 -9.76 22.49 14.81
C ILE A 117 -10.67 21.71 15.77
N LYS A 118 -11.94 21.46 15.44
CA LYS A 118 -12.84 20.64 16.28
C LYS A 118 -12.43 19.17 16.32
N ILE A 119 -11.94 18.64 15.20
CA ILE A 119 -11.49 17.25 15.07
C ILE A 119 -10.12 17.06 15.75
N VAL A 120 -9.23 18.04 15.65
CA VAL A 120 -7.85 17.99 16.16
C VAL A 120 -7.69 18.57 17.56
N LYS A 121 -8.65 19.37 18.07
CA LYS A 121 -8.60 19.82 19.48
C LYS A 121 -8.91 18.64 20.41
N PRO A 122 -8.03 18.34 21.38
CA PRO A 122 -8.17 17.24 22.31
C PRO A 122 -9.14 17.59 23.46
N GLY A 123 -10.40 17.91 23.13
CA GLY A 123 -11.40 18.34 24.12
C GLY A 123 -12.40 17.25 24.54
N HIS A 124 -12.59 16.20 23.74
CA HIS A 124 -13.61 15.17 23.96
C HIS A 124 -13.12 13.77 23.56
N ILE A 125 -11.89 13.42 23.90
CA ILE A 125 -11.46 12.03 23.81
C ILE A 125 -11.98 11.32 25.07
N THR A 126 -12.91 10.39 24.93
CA THR A 126 -13.37 9.58 26.06
C THR A 126 -12.17 8.80 26.62
N PRO A 127 -12.05 8.61 27.94
CA PRO A 127 -10.97 7.81 28.52
C PRO A 127 -10.86 6.41 27.90
N SER A 128 -11.99 5.82 27.52
CA SER A 128 -12.06 4.53 26.83
C SER A 128 -11.35 4.49 25.47
N PHE A 129 -11.40 5.58 24.70
CA PHE A 129 -10.74 5.64 23.39
C PHE A 129 -9.22 5.80 23.53
N MET A 130 -8.74 6.54 24.53
CA MET A 130 -7.31 6.62 24.82
C MET A 130 -6.75 5.28 25.30
N GLU A 131 -7.53 4.55 26.10
CA GLU A 131 -7.17 3.20 26.56
C GLU A 131 -7.08 2.23 25.38
N GLU A 132 -8.06 2.22 24.49
CA GLU A 132 -8.07 1.40 23.27
C GLU A 132 -6.91 1.76 22.31
N LEU A 133 -6.58 3.05 22.17
CA LEU A 133 -5.41 3.48 21.39
C LEU A 133 -4.08 3.02 22.01
N HIS A 134 -3.94 3.12 23.34
CA HIS A 134 -2.74 2.66 24.03
C HIS A 134 -2.58 1.13 23.96
N GLU A 135 -3.69 0.39 24.02
CA GLU A 135 -3.71 -1.06 23.84
C GLU A 135 -3.27 -1.44 22.42
N GLN A 136 -3.83 -0.80 21.39
CA GLN A 136 -3.42 -0.99 20.00
C GLN A 136 -1.94 -0.62 19.75
N GLU A 137 -1.45 0.47 20.34
CA GLU A 137 -0.03 0.84 20.26
C GLU A 137 0.88 -0.19 20.94
N ALA A 138 0.43 -0.81 22.03
CA ALA A 138 1.19 -1.84 22.73
C ALA A 138 1.23 -3.15 21.91
N GLU A 139 0.12 -3.56 21.31
CA GLU A 139 0.06 -4.70 20.39
C GLU A 139 0.97 -4.51 19.18
N LEU A 140 0.94 -3.32 18.57
CA LEU A 140 1.78 -3.00 17.40
C LEU A 140 3.27 -3.10 17.75
N LYS A 141 3.68 -2.58 18.91
CA LYS A 141 5.06 -2.67 19.39
C LYS A 141 5.48 -4.11 19.69
N ALA A 142 4.58 -4.93 20.22
CA ALA A 142 4.86 -6.34 20.45
C ALA A 142 5.06 -7.09 19.12
N GLN A 143 4.23 -6.80 18.12
CA GLN A 143 4.36 -7.36 16.77
C GLN A 143 5.64 -6.90 16.06
N GLU A 144 5.99 -5.61 16.15
CA GLU A 144 7.25 -5.08 15.60
C GLU A 144 8.47 -5.78 16.21
N LYS A 145 8.47 -5.97 17.53
CA LYS A 145 9.55 -6.68 18.23
C LYS A 145 9.65 -8.16 17.83
N PHE A 146 8.51 -8.81 17.61
CA PHE A 146 8.48 -10.19 17.10
C PHE A 146 9.11 -10.25 15.69
N LEU A 147 8.71 -9.36 14.79
CA LEU A 147 9.25 -9.28 13.43
C LEU A 147 10.76 -8.96 13.41
N ASP A 148 11.24 -8.10 14.30
CA ASP A 148 12.67 -7.81 14.46
C ASP A 148 13.46 -9.06 14.94
N SER A 149 12.87 -9.84 15.84
CA SER A 149 13.47 -11.10 16.28
C SER A 149 13.54 -12.14 15.16
N GLU A 150 12.49 -12.24 14.34
CA GLU A 150 12.44 -13.16 13.19
C GLU A 150 13.48 -12.77 12.13
N ARG A 151 13.61 -11.48 11.82
CA ARG A 151 14.67 -10.97 10.91
C ARG A 151 16.07 -11.35 11.37
N LYS A 152 16.37 -11.21 12.67
CA LYS A 152 17.67 -11.57 13.23
C LYS A 152 17.97 -13.06 13.15
N MET A 153 16.95 -13.91 13.34
CA MET A 153 17.09 -15.36 13.18
C MET A 153 17.44 -15.72 11.73
N LEU A 154 16.74 -15.12 10.76
CA LEU A 154 16.99 -15.33 9.34
C LEU A 154 18.38 -14.86 8.91
N GLU A 155 18.83 -13.69 9.37
CA GLU A 155 20.20 -13.22 9.09
C GLU A 155 21.27 -14.17 9.67
N GLN A 156 20.99 -14.78 10.83
CA GLN A 156 21.90 -15.77 11.42
C GLN A 156 21.91 -17.07 10.61
N GLU A 157 20.76 -17.50 10.09
CA GLU A 157 20.64 -18.67 9.24
C GLU A 157 21.32 -18.48 7.89
N GLU A 158 21.15 -17.32 7.26
CA GLU A 158 21.83 -16.94 6.02
C GLU A 158 23.36 -16.95 6.20
N LYS A 159 23.87 -16.43 7.32
CA LYS A 159 25.31 -16.50 7.62
C LYS A 159 25.80 -17.94 7.78
N LYS A 160 25.02 -18.82 8.41
CA LYS A 160 25.38 -20.25 8.51
C LYS A 160 25.39 -20.91 7.13
N LEU A 161 24.40 -20.62 6.29
CA LEU A 161 24.33 -21.14 4.93
C LEU A 161 25.48 -20.64 4.06
N SER A 162 25.84 -19.35 4.16
CA SER A 162 27.00 -18.78 3.47
C SER A 162 28.32 -19.43 3.92
N ALA A 163 28.48 -19.68 5.22
CA ALA A 163 29.65 -20.39 5.73
C ALA A 163 29.69 -21.86 5.28
N LEU A 164 28.54 -22.52 5.13
CA LEU A 164 28.46 -23.86 4.56
C LEU A 164 28.77 -23.87 3.06
N ALA A 165 28.25 -22.91 2.30
CA ALA A 165 28.53 -22.76 0.88
C ALA A 165 30.04 -22.60 0.63
N HIS A 166 30.71 -21.75 1.41
CA HIS A 166 32.16 -21.59 1.29
C HIS A 166 32.93 -22.88 1.58
N ARG A 167 32.50 -23.67 2.57
CA ARG A 167 33.13 -24.97 2.85
C ARG A 167 32.93 -25.96 1.71
N VAL A 168 31.75 -25.96 1.10
CA VAL A 168 31.47 -26.80 -0.08
C VAL A 168 32.38 -26.39 -1.25
N ASP A 169 32.56 -25.09 -1.49
CA ASP A 169 33.47 -24.60 -2.53
C ASP A 169 34.94 -24.99 -2.25
N GLU A 170 35.35 -25.02 -0.98
CA GLU A 170 36.70 -25.46 -0.58
C GLU A 170 36.90 -26.97 -0.79
N ASP A 171 35.92 -27.77 -0.37
CA ASP A 171 35.91 -29.21 -0.60
C ASP A 171 35.91 -29.55 -2.11
N GLU A 172 35.16 -28.81 -2.94
CA GLU A 172 35.12 -28.97 -4.39
C GLU A 172 36.48 -28.67 -5.05
N ASN A 173 37.19 -27.64 -4.58
CA ASN A 173 38.54 -27.32 -5.06
C ASN A 173 39.58 -28.38 -4.67
N GLU A 174 39.49 -28.95 -3.47
CA GLU A 174 40.37 -30.05 -3.06
C GLU A 174 40.10 -31.32 -3.87
N LEU A 175 38.83 -31.60 -4.17
CA LEU A 175 38.43 -32.71 -5.03
C LEU A 175 38.99 -32.57 -6.45
N HIS A 176 38.96 -31.36 -7.02
CA HIS A 176 39.58 -31.08 -8.32
C HIS A 176 41.10 -31.28 -8.32
N LYS A 177 41.81 -30.88 -7.25
CA LYS A 177 43.27 -31.14 -7.16
C LYS A 177 43.58 -32.63 -7.11
N LEU A 178 42.80 -33.40 -6.36
CA LEU A 178 42.95 -34.85 -6.30
C LEU A 178 42.65 -35.50 -7.66
N GLU A 179 41.63 -35.02 -8.38
CA GLU A 179 41.31 -35.48 -9.73
C GLU A 179 42.48 -35.21 -10.70
N ASP A 180 43.08 -34.01 -10.66
CA ASP A 180 44.25 -33.65 -11.46
C ASP A 180 45.49 -34.50 -11.12
N GLU A 181 45.74 -34.77 -9.83
CA GLU A 181 46.86 -35.60 -9.37
C GLU A 181 46.72 -37.05 -9.85
N VAL A 182 45.51 -37.63 -9.73
CA VAL A 182 45.20 -38.97 -10.25
C VAL A 182 45.35 -39.02 -11.76
N HIS A 183 44.92 -37.98 -12.49
CA HIS A 183 45.10 -37.89 -13.93
C HIS A 183 46.57 -37.88 -14.33
N HIS A 184 47.41 -37.11 -13.64
CA HIS A 184 48.84 -37.05 -13.93
C HIS A 184 49.54 -38.38 -13.63
N GLU A 185 49.23 -39.03 -12.50
CA GLU A 185 49.81 -40.33 -12.14
C GLU A 185 49.41 -41.42 -13.15
N PHE A 186 48.18 -41.39 -13.64
CA PHE A 186 47.71 -42.31 -14.68
C PHE A 186 48.42 -42.11 -16.03
N ASP A 187 48.64 -40.85 -16.43
CA ASP A 187 49.35 -40.52 -17.68
C ASP A 187 50.82 -40.95 -17.63
N ASP A 188 51.49 -40.78 -16.49
CA ASP A 188 52.87 -41.27 -16.27
C ASP A 188 52.93 -42.79 -16.37
N LEU A 189 52.00 -43.49 -15.71
CA LEU A 189 51.91 -44.95 -15.76
C LEU A 189 51.70 -45.46 -17.19
N LYS A 190 50.85 -44.78 -17.96
CA LYS A 190 50.61 -45.10 -19.37
C LYS A 190 51.85 -44.89 -20.23
N GLY A 191 52.64 -43.85 -19.94
CA GLY A 191 53.94 -43.62 -20.58
C GLY A 191 54.93 -44.75 -20.32
N ASP A 192 55.02 -45.20 -19.07
CA ASP A 192 55.89 -46.32 -18.67
C ASP A 192 55.47 -47.64 -19.32
N VAL A 193 54.16 -47.91 -19.40
CA VAL A 193 53.61 -49.08 -20.11
C VAL A 193 54.02 -49.05 -21.59
N HIS A 194 53.89 -47.90 -22.25
CA HIS A 194 54.24 -47.78 -23.67
C HIS A 194 55.73 -48.00 -23.93
N GLN A 195 56.61 -47.50 -23.05
CA GLN A 195 58.05 -47.78 -23.14
C GLN A 195 58.39 -49.26 -22.94
N LEU A 196 57.65 -49.96 -22.07
CA LEU A 196 57.81 -51.40 -21.87
C LEU A 196 57.36 -52.18 -23.11
N GLU A 197 56.22 -51.81 -23.70
CA GLU A 197 55.74 -52.40 -24.96
C GLU A 197 56.79 -52.27 -26.08
N ASP A 198 57.34 -51.06 -26.29
CA ASP A 198 58.40 -50.81 -27.29
C ASP A 198 59.65 -51.67 -27.06
N LYS A 199 60.07 -51.82 -25.79
CA LYS A 199 61.22 -52.66 -25.42
C LYS A 199 60.94 -54.12 -25.71
N VAL A 200 59.75 -54.61 -25.38
CA VAL A 200 59.33 -55.99 -25.64
C VAL A 200 59.32 -56.27 -27.15
N ASP A 201 58.73 -55.39 -27.95
CA ASP A 201 58.69 -55.52 -29.42
C ASP A 201 60.09 -55.52 -30.04
N LYS A 202 60.99 -54.67 -29.53
CA LYS A 202 62.39 -54.64 -29.97
C LYS A 202 63.15 -55.93 -29.63
N ILE A 203 62.88 -56.52 -28.46
CA ILE A 203 63.45 -57.82 -28.09
C ILE A 203 62.87 -58.93 -28.99
N LEU A 204 61.55 -58.95 -29.21
CA LEU A 204 60.89 -59.96 -30.04
C LEU A 204 61.36 -59.94 -31.50
N THR A 205 61.61 -58.76 -32.06
CA THR A 205 62.19 -58.61 -33.40
C THR A 205 63.64 -59.08 -33.46
N SER A 206 64.47 -58.74 -32.45
CA SER A 206 65.88 -59.19 -32.39
C SER A 206 66.06 -60.69 -32.18
N VAL A 207 65.07 -61.43 -31.68
CA VAL A 207 65.10 -62.89 -31.52
C VAL A 207 64.68 -63.63 -32.79
N LYS A 208 64.02 -62.93 -33.74
CA LYS A 208 63.51 -63.50 -34.99
C LYS A 208 64.54 -63.51 -36.14
N ASP A 209 65.61 -62.74 -36.01
CA ASP A 209 66.77 -62.68 -36.92
C ASP A 209 67.90 -63.62 -36.45
#